data_AF-A0A939Q992-F1
#
_entry.id   AF-A0A939Q992-F1
#
_cell.length_a   1.000
_cell.length_b   1.000
_cell.length_c   1.000
_cell.angle_alpha   90.00
_cell.angle_beta   90.00
_cell.angle_gamma   90.00
#
_symmetry.space_group_name_H-M   'P 1'
#
loop_
_entity.id
_entity.type
_entity.pdbx_description
1 polymer ?
#
loop_
_entity_poly.entity_id
_entity_poly.type
_entity_poly.pdbx_seq_one_letter_code
_entity_poly.pdbx_strand_id
1 'polypeptide(L)'
;MDPNFGLIAALAGVAVGVAGTVLPAVPGLPLVWLAIFLYALGTGFDPVGPAFVAASLAVTVAAEAGEHYVRALGARRFGASRAGAWGAVAGAVAGFFFLPWGLLLGPFAGAALAELLAGRSPAAAARAGIGGVVGTLGFIPVKFIIACGMGIAFLWRAL
;
A
#
# COMPACT_ATOMS: atom_id res chain seq x y z
N MET A 1 -22.64 -10.14 18.20
CA MET A 1 -22.84 -10.24 16.73
C MET A 1 -23.09 -11.69 16.41
N ASP A 2 -24.00 -12.00 15.51
CA ASP A 2 -24.12 -13.37 15.01
C ASP A 2 -22.76 -13.77 14.38
N PRO A 3 -22.15 -14.90 14.78
CA PRO A 3 -20.82 -15.30 14.31
C PRO A 3 -20.71 -15.29 12.78
N ASN A 4 -21.80 -15.67 12.11
CA ASN A 4 -21.90 -15.71 10.66
C ASN A 4 -21.88 -14.31 10.01
N PHE A 5 -22.50 -13.30 10.65
CA PHE A 5 -22.50 -11.94 10.12
C PHE A 5 -21.11 -11.30 10.18
N GLY A 6 -20.39 -11.52 11.30
CA GLY A 6 -19.01 -11.05 11.45
C GLY A 6 -18.07 -11.63 10.40
N LEU A 7 -18.19 -12.93 10.12
CA LEU A 7 -17.37 -13.60 9.11
C LEU A 7 -17.66 -13.09 7.70
N ILE A 8 -18.94 -12.93 7.33
CA ILE A 8 -19.32 -12.39 6.01
C ILE A 8 -18.79 -10.97 5.83
N ALA A 9 -18.92 -10.11 6.84
CA ALA A 9 -18.40 -8.75 6.79
C ALA A 9 -16.86 -8.73 6.64
N ALA A 10 -16.16 -9.60 7.36
CA ALA A 10 -14.71 -9.72 7.26
C ALA A 10 -14.26 -10.19 5.87
N LEU A 11 -14.93 -11.21 5.31
CA LEU A 11 -14.64 -11.70 3.96
C LEU A 11 -14.91 -10.65 2.89
N ALA A 12 -15.98 -9.86 3.03
CA ALA A 12 -16.24 -8.72 2.16
C ALA A 12 -15.13 -7.66 2.27
N GLY A 13 -14.68 -7.34 3.48
CA GLY A 13 -13.56 -6.42 3.71
C GLY A 13 -12.25 -6.93 3.11
N VAL A 14 -11.95 -8.22 3.26
CA VAL A 14 -10.78 -8.87 2.62
C VAL A 14 -10.89 -8.78 1.10
N ALA A 15 -12.05 -9.07 0.51
CA ALA A 15 -12.25 -8.97 -0.93
C ALA A 15 -12.03 -7.55 -1.46
N VAL A 16 -12.54 -6.53 -0.74
CA VAL A 16 -12.30 -5.12 -1.04
C VAL A 16 -10.80 -4.79 -0.94
N GLY A 17 -10.11 -5.28 0.09
CA GLY A 17 -8.67 -5.08 0.24
C GLY A 17 -7.85 -5.73 -0.88
N VAL A 18 -8.20 -6.96 -1.27
CA VAL A 18 -7.58 -7.67 -2.41
C VAL A 18 -7.80 -6.89 -3.71
N ALA A 19 -9.03 -6.47 -4.01
CA ALA A 19 -9.33 -5.63 -5.17
C ALA A 19 -8.55 -4.30 -5.12
N GLY A 20 -8.42 -3.73 -3.93
CA GLY A 20 -7.64 -2.52 -3.68
C GLY A 20 -6.16 -2.66 -3.99
N THR A 21 -5.57 -3.86 -3.98
CA THR A 21 -4.15 -4.04 -4.34
C THR A 21 -3.82 -3.76 -5.82
N VAL A 22 -4.83 -3.81 -6.69
CA VAL A 22 -4.68 -3.57 -8.14
C VAL A 22 -4.68 -2.07 -8.47
N LEU A 23 -5.28 -1.25 -7.61
CA LEU A 23 -5.35 0.19 -7.82
C LEU A 23 -4.14 0.89 -7.18
N PRO A 24 -3.34 1.64 -7.97
CA PRO A 24 -2.29 2.47 -7.41
C PRO A 24 -2.87 3.45 -6.39
N ALA A 25 -2.14 3.68 -5.28
CA ALA A 25 -2.53 4.52 -4.15
C ALA A 25 -3.60 3.96 -3.19
N VAL A 26 -4.27 2.85 -3.51
CA VAL A 26 -5.15 2.20 -2.54
C VAL A 26 -4.31 1.30 -1.61
N PRO A 27 -4.40 1.45 -0.28
CA PRO A 27 -3.67 0.62 0.67
C PRO A 27 -4.32 -0.76 0.83
N GLY A 28 -4.31 -1.58 -0.24
CA GLY A 28 -5.02 -2.86 -0.28
C GLY A 28 -4.62 -3.85 0.81
N LEU A 29 -3.31 -4.02 1.07
CA LEU A 29 -2.81 -4.91 2.12
C LEU A 29 -3.19 -4.44 3.54
N PRO A 30 -3.05 -3.14 3.88
CA PRO A 30 -3.62 -2.60 5.12
C PRO A 30 -5.14 -2.83 5.26
N LEU A 31 -5.91 -2.73 4.17
CA LEU A 31 -7.36 -3.01 4.21
C LEU A 31 -7.66 -4.49 4.50
N VAL A 32 -6.93 -5.42 3.88
CA VAL A 32 -7.04 -6.85 4.19
C VAL A 32 -6.74 -7.12 5.66
N TRP A 33 -5.62 -6.56 6.16
CA TRP A 33 -5.26 -6.74 7.57
C TRP A 33 -6.28 -6.12 8.51
N LEU A 34 -6.81 -4.93 8.19
CA LEU A 34 -7.83 -4.27 9.00
C LEU A 34 -9.10 -5.12 9.10
N ALA A 35 -9.55 -5.74 8.01
CA ALA A 35 -10.70 -6.64 8.03
C ALA A 35 -10.46 -7.86 8.96
N ILE A 36 -9.27 -8.47 8.88
CA ILE A 36 -8.86 -9.58 9.75
C ILE A 36 -8.81 -9.12 11.22
N PHE A 37 -8.23 -7.96 11.48
CA PHE A 37 -8.09 -7.40 12.83
C PHE A 37 -9.45 -7.09 13.46
N LEU A 38 -10.35 -6.46 12.71
CA LEU A 38 -11.71 -6.16 13.19
C LEU A 38 -12.51 -7.44 13.47
N TYR A 39 -12.36 -8.47 12.63
CA TYR A 39 -12.94 -9.79 12.93
C TYR A 39 -12.37 -10.37 14.23
N ALA A 40 -11.05 -10.40 14.37
CA ALA A 40 -10.39 -10.93 15.56
C ALA A 40 -10.78 -10.17 16.84
N LEU A 41 -10.92 -8.84 16.77
CA LEU A 41 -11.43 -8.05 17.89
C LEU A 41 -12.88 -8.42 18.24
N GLY A 42 -13.73 -8.61 17.23
CA GLY A 42 -15.14 -8.98 17.42
C GLY A 42 -15.35 -10.38 17.98
N THR A 43 -14.40 -11.30 17.76
CA THR A 43 -14.46 -12.69 18.24
C THR A 43 -13.52 -12.99 19.42
N GLY A 44 -12.83 -11.98 19.97
CA GLY A 44 -11.91 -12.18 21.08
C GLY A 44 -10.65 -12.98 20.72
N PHE A 45 -10.22 -12.90 19.46
CA PHE A 45 -9.10 -13.62 18.86
C PHE A 45 -9.28 -15.13 18.72
N ASP A 46 -10.45 -15.69 18.99
CA ASP A 46 -10.78 -17.08 18.66
C ASP A 46 -11.68 -17.08 17.41
N PRO A 47 -11.43 -17.87 16.35
CA PRO A 47 -10.38 -18.90 16.15
C PRO A 47 -9.05 -18.42 15.52
N VAL A 48 -8.98 -17.15 15.12
CA VAL A 48 -7.85 -16.61 14.33
C VAL A 48 -6.53 -16.63 15.10
N GLY A 49 -6.54 -16.26 16.36
CA GLY A 49 -5.39 -16.15 17.26
C GLY A 49 -4.60 -14.84 17.11
N PRO A 50 -4.07 -14.28 18.22
CA PRO A 50 -3.30 -13.03 18.18
C PRO A 50 -1.98 -13.15 17.40
N ALA A 51 -1.37 -14.33 17.40
CA ALA A 51 -0.13 -14.60 16.66
C ALA A 51 -0.32 -14.42 15.14
N PHE A 52 -1.46 -14.87 14.59
CA PHE A 52 -1.76 -14.70 13.17
C PHE A 52 -1.99 -13.23 12.81
N VAL A 53 -2.73 -12.50 13.66
CA VAL A 53 -2.96 -11.05 13.48
C VAL A 53 -1.63 -10.28 13.49
N ALA A 54 -0.72 -10.62 14.40
CA ALA A 54 0.61 -10.00 14.47
C ALA A 54 1.50 -10.38 13.28
N ALA A 55 1.50 -11.65 12.86
CA ALA A 55 2.27 -12.11 11.70
C ALA A 55 1.77 -11.46 10.40
N SER A 56 0.45 -11.39 10.21
CA SER A 56 -0.16 -10.72 9.06
C SER A 56 0.12 -9.21 9.05
N LEU A 57 0.14 -8.55 10.22
CA LEU A 57 0.59 -7.15 10.33
C LEU A 57 2.04 -6.98 9.86
N ALA A 58 2.94 -7.86 10.33
CA ALA A 58 4.34 -7.80 9.95
C ALA A 58 4.53 -7.98 8.42
N VAL A 59 3.76 -8.89 7.82
CA VAL A 59 3.74 -9.10 6.36
C VAL A 59 3.22 -7.85 5.64
N THR A 60 2.12 -7.24 6.11
CA THR A 60 1.59 -5.99 5.56
C THR A 60 2.62 -4.88 5.59
N VAL A 61 3.27 -4.65 6.74
CA VAL A 61 4.30 -3.61 6.90
C VAL A 61 5.50 -3.88 5.99
N ALA A 62 5.98 -5.12 5.94
CA ALA A 62 7.10 -5.50 5.08
C ALA A 62 6.78 -5.30 3.58
N ALA A 63 5.56 -5.63 3.16
CA ALA A 63 5.13 -5.46 1.78
C ALA A 63 4.97 -3.98 1.39
N GLU A 64 4.39 -3.14 2.24
CA GLU A 64 4.29 -1.70 2.00
C GLU A 64 5.69 -1.04 1.96
N ALA A 65 6.61 -1.44 2.84
CA ALA A 65 8.01 -1.02 2.77
C ALA A 65 8.70 -1.48 1.47
N GLY A 66 8.43 -2.72 1.04
CA GLY A 66 8.90 -3.27 -0.23
C GLY A 66 8.39 -2.48 -1.43
N GLU A 67 7.11 -2.09 -1.44
CA GLU A 67 6.55 -1.26 -2.50
C GLU A 67 7.25 0.10 -2.55
N HIS A 68 7.41 0.77 -1.40
CA HIS A 68 8.11 2.05 -1.33
C HIS A 68 9.52 1.94 -1.88
N TYR A 69 10.24 0.85 -1.57
CA TYR A 69 11.56 0.59 -2.10
C TYR A 69 11.55 0.40 -3.62
N VAL A 70 10.65 -0.44 -4.15
CA VAL A 70 10.54 -0.69 -5.60
C VAL A 70 10.12 0.57 -6.36
N ARG A 71 9.21 1.36 -5.80
CA ARG A 71 8.81 2.67 -6.34
C ARG A 71 9.99 3.64 -6.39
N ALA A 72 10.76 3.74 -5.32
CA ALA A 72 11.96 4.58 -5.29
C ALA A 72 13.02 4.08 -6.29
N LEU A 73 13.22 2.77 -6.39
CA LEU A 73 14.12 2.15 -7.36
C LEU A 73 13.68 2.43 -8.80
N GLY A 74 12.38 2.31 -9.08
CA GLY A 74 11.77 2.65 -10.36
C GLY A 74 12.00 4.12 -10.71
N ALA A 75 11.70 5.05 -9.80
CA ALA A 75 11.96 6.47 -10.02
C ALA A 75 13.44 6.76 -10.32
N ARG A 76 14.36 6.18 -9.54
CA ARG A 76 15.81 6.34 -9.74
C ARG A 76 16.28 5.78 -11.08
N ARG A 77 15.74 4.64 -11.53
CA ARG A 77 16.09 4.04 -12.82
C ARG A 77 15.68 4.90 -14.02
N PHE A 78 14.66 5.74 -13.85
CA PHE A 78 14.22 6.71 -14.85
C PHE A 78 14.80 8.12 -14.64
N GLY A 79 15.85 8.25 -13.83
CA GLY A 79 16.66 9.47 -13.71
C GLY A 79 16.33 10.39 -12.54
N ALA A 80 15.47 9.95 -11.60
CA ALA A 80 15.21 10.71 -10.38
C ALA A 80 16.50 10.98 -9.59
N SER A 81 16.69 12.23 -9.20
CA SER A 81 17.75 12.64 -8.27
C SER A 81 17.40 12.25 -6.83
N ARG A 82 18.38 12.35 -5.94
CA ARG A 82 18.11 12.26 -4.49
C ARG A 82 17.14 13.34 -4.01
N ALA A 83 17.19 14.54 -4.61
CA ALA A 83 16.25 15.62 -4.29
C ALA A 83 14.82 15.25 -4.71
N GLY A 84 14.63 14.70 -5.91
CA GLY A 84 13.33 14.21 -6.37
C GLY A 84 12.78 13.08 -5.50
N ALA A 85 13.64 12.17 -5.02
CA ALA A 85 13.23 11.10 -4.10
C ALA A 85 12.73 11.66 -2.74
N TRP A 86 13.49 12.57 -2.12
CA TRP A 86 13.07 13.21 -0.88
C TRP A 86 11.85 14.13 -1.06
N GLY A 87 11.76 14.81 -2.20
CA GLY A 87 10.58 15.58 -2.60
C GLY A 87 9.35 14.71 -2.74
N ALA A 88 9.47 13.50 -3.29
CA ALA A 88 8.36 12.56 -3.38
C ALA A 88 7.87 12.11 -2.00
N VAL A 89 8.80 11.87 -1.05
CA VAL A 89 8.46 11.51 0.33
C VAL A 89 7.76 12.68 1.03
N ALA A 90 8.34 13.88 0.97
CA ALA A 90 7.72 15.08 1.55
C ALA A 90 6.35 15.36 0.94
N GLY A 91 6.23 15.22 -0.38
CA GLY A 91 4.97 15.34 -1.11
C GLY A 91 3.94 14.27 -0.75
N ALA A 92 4.37 13.04 -0.44
CA ALA A 92 3.50 11.99 0.08
C ALA A 92 2.95 12.34 1.46
N VAL A 93 3.82 12.83 2.36
CA VAL A 93 3.44 13.24 3.72
C VAL A 93 2.50 14.45 3.67
N ALA A 94 2.81 15.48 2.87
CA ALA A 94 1.93 16.63 2.69
C ALA A 94 0.61 16.22 2.03
N GLY A 95 0.68 15.39 0.98
CA GLY A 95 -0.46 14.89 0.22
C GLY A 95 -1.42 14.02 1.03
N PHE A 96 -0.94 13.35 2.08
CA PHE A 96 -1.77 12.62 3.03
C PHE A 96 -2.86 13.50 3.67
N PHE A 97 -2.60 14.79 3.87
CA PHE A 97 -3.60 15.73 4.42
C PHE A 97 -4.66 16.18 3.40
N PHE A 98 -4.52 15.82 2.12
CA PHE A 98 -5.41 16.22 1.03
C PHE A 98 -6.03 15.00 0.32
N LEU A 99 -6.45 14.00 1.07
CA LEU A 99 -7.09 12.78 0.56
C LEU A 99 -8.39 13.06 -0.23
N PRO A 100 -8.72 12.26 -1.28
CA PRO A 100 -7.93 11.13 -1.80
C PRO A 100 -6.83 11.56 -2.78
N TRP A 101 -7.01 12.72 -3.44
CA TRP A 101 -6.17 13.14 -4.57
C TRP A 101 -4.74 13.47 -4.17
N GLY A 102 -4.51 13.99 -2.96
CA GLY A 102 -3.19 14.31 -2.45
C GLY A 102 -2.30 13.10 -2.25
N LEU A 103 -2.85 11.91 -1.96
CA LEU A 103 -2.05 10.69 -1.83
C LEU A 103 -1.48 10.25 -3.19
N LEU A 104 -2.26 10.45 -4.25
CA LEU A 104 -1.85 10.15 -5.62
C LEU A 104 -0.91 11.24 -6.15
N LEU A 105 -1.34 12.50 -6.13
CA LEU A 105 -0.65 13.63 -6.77
C LEU A 105 0.50 14.18 -5.93
N GLY A 106 0.40 14.15 -4.61
CA GLY A 106 1.35 14.74 -3.67
C GLY A 106 2.79 14.27 -3.91
N PRO A 107 3.06 12.96 -4.03
CA PRO A 107 4.41 12.49 -4.35
C PRO A 107 4.94 12.97 -5.70
N PHE A 108 4.09 13.08 -6.74
CA PHE A 108 4.53 13.59 -8.05
C PHE A 108 4.81 15.08 -8.00
N ALA A 109 3.92 15.84 -7.35
CA ALA A 109 4.07 17.27 -7.17
C ALA A 109 5.32 17.60 -6.33
N GLY A 110 5.52 16.90 -5.22
CA GLY A 110 6.69 17.07 -4.35
C GLY A 110 8.00 16.68 -5.05
N ALA A 111 8.01 15.57 -5.79
CA ALA A 111 9.17 15.18 -6.59
C ALA A 111 9.47 16.22 -7.67
N ALA A 112 8.44 16.70 -8.39
CA ALA A 112 8.60 17.69 -9.44
C ALA A 112 9.12 19.02 -8.89
N LEU A 113 8.54 19.52 -7.80
CA LEU A 113 9.01 20.73 -7.12
C LEU A 113 10.46 20.59 -6.67
N ALA A 114 10.84 19.46 -6.06
CA ALA A 114 12.21 19.24 -5.60
C ALA A 114 13.23 19.14 -6.75
N GLU A 115 12.86 18.49 -7.87
CA GLU A 115 13.71 18.42 -9.06
C GLU A 115 13.89 19.80 -9.70
N LEU A 116 12.83 20.61 -9.79
CA LEU A 116 12.89 21.98 -10.32
C LEU A 116 13.76 22.87 -9.42
N LEU A 117 13.60 22.78 -8.10
CA LEU A 117 14.43 23.52 -7.13
C LEU A 117 15.90 23.07 -7.17
N ALA A 118 16.16 21.82 -7.54
CA ALA A 118 17.51 21.29 -7.75
C ALA A 118 18.09 21.64 -9.14
N GLY A 119 17.44 22.52 -9.91
CA GLY A 119 17.89 22.97 -11.22
C GLY A 119 17.76 21.93 -12.33
N ARG A 120 16.96 20.87 -12.14
CA ARG A 120 16.73 19.85 -13.16
C ARG A 120 15.59 20.25 -14.09
N SER A 121 15.64 19.71 -15.31
CA SER A 121 14.62 20.01 -16.31
C SER A 121 13.27 19.37 -15.93
N PRO A 122 12.14 20.01 -16.27
CA PRO A 122 10.80 19.43 -16.09
C PRO A 122 10.65 18.04 -16.71
N ALA A 123 11.35 17.79 -17.83
CA ALA A 123 11.37 16.49 -18.49
C ALA A 123 12.02 15.39 -17.62
N ALA A 124 13.05 15.71 -16.85
CA ALA A 124 13.66 14.77 -15.91
C ALA A 124 12.71 14.44 -14.74
N ALA A 125 12.01 15.45 -14.22
CA ALA A 125 10.99 15.27 -13.18
C ALA A 125 9.82 14.37 -13.65
N ALA A 126 9.33 14.58 -14.87
CA ALA A 126 8.28 13.75 -15.45
C ALA A 126 8.72 12.29 -15.61
N ARG A 127 9.96 12.05 -16.09
CA ARG A 127 10.52 10.69 -16.22
C ARG A 127 10.68 10.00 -14.87
N ALA A 128 11.14 10.72 -13.85
CA ALA A 128 11.21 10.22 -12.48
C ALA A 128 9.82 9.77 -11.96
N GLY A 129 8.79 10.59 -12.20
CA GLY A 129 7.40 10.24 -11.88
C GLY A 129 6.93 8.97 -12.59
N ILE A 130 7.15 8.88 -13.91
CA ILE A 130 6.81 7.68 -14.70
C ILE A 130 7.53 6.45 -14.14
N GLY A 131 8.83 6.55 -13.82
CA GLY A 131 9.58 5.45 -13.22
C GLY A 131 9.02 5.00 -11.87
N GLY A 132 8.53 5.94 -11.06
CA GLY A 132 7.83 5.63 -9.81
C GLY A 132 6.53 4.85 -10.06
N VAL A 133 5.70 5.28 -11.02
CA VAL A 133 4.47 4.56 -11.43
C VAL A 133 4.81 3.16 -11.91
N VAL A 134 5.79 3.02 -12.81
CA VAL A 134 6.23 1.73 -13.32
C VAL A 134 6.72 0.82 -12.19
N GLY A 135 7.45 1.38 -11.21
CA GLY A 135 7.85 0.65 -10.00
C GLY A 135 6.64 0.14 -9.20
N THR A 136 5.67 1.01 -8.90
CA THR A 136 4.43 0.62 -8.21
C THR A 136 3.66 -0.43 -8.99
N LEU A 137 3.46 -0.24 -10.29
CA LEU A 137 2.75 -1.20 -11.15
C LEU A 137 3.46 -2.57 -11.17
N GLY A 138 4.79 -2.58 -11.20
CA GLY A 138 5.58 -3.80 -11.13
C GLY A 138 5.46 -4.55 -9.80
N PHE A 139 5.10 -3.86 -8.71
CA PHE A 139 4.91 -4.46 -7.39
C PHE A 139 3.47 -4.96 -7.16
N ILE A 140 2.49 -4.57 -7.99
CA ILE A 140 1.09 -5.00 -7.87
C ILE A 140 0.94 -6.54 -7.79
N PRO A 141 1.59 -7.35 -8.67
CA PRO A 141 1.44 -8.81 -8.59
C PRO A 141 1.90 -9.38 -7.25
N VAL A 142 2.95 -8.81 -6.66
CA VAL A 142 3.47 -9.21 -5.35
C VAL A 142 2.44 -8.89 -4.27
N LYS A 143 1.89 -7.67 -4.25
CA LYS A 143 0.83 -7.29 -3.29
C LYS A 143 -0.41 -8.16 -3.41
N PHE A 144 -0.83 -8.44 -4.65
CA PHE A 144 -2.01 -9.25 -4.93
C PHE A 144 -1.83 -10.69 -4.40
N ILE A 145 -0.68 -11.32 -4.66
CA ILE A 145 -0.38 -12.67 -4.15
C ILE A 145 -0.38 -12.69 -2.62
N ILE A 146 0.25 -11.69 -1.98
CA ILE A 146 0.29 -11.58 -0.52
C ILE A 146 -1.13 -11.41 0.04
N ALA A 147 -1.93 -10.53 -0.54
CA ALA A 147 -3.30 -10.27 -0.10
C ALA A 147 -4.20 -11.51 -0.23
N CYS A 148 -4.11 -12.24 -1.34
CA CYS A 148 -4.79 -13.52 -1.52
C CYS A 148 -4.32 -14.55 -0.49
N GLY A 149 -3.01 -14.67 -0.26
CA GLY A 149 -2.44 -15.58 0.74
C GLY A 149 -2.94 -15.28 2.15
N MET A 150 -2.97 -14.00 2.54
CA MET A 150 -3.54 -13.55 3.82
C MET A 150 -5.02 -13.89 3.93
N GLY A 151 -5.81 -13.64 2.87
CA GLY A 151 -7.24 -13.94 2.84
C GLY A 151 -7.55 -15.44 2.95
N ILE A 152 -6.81 -16.27 2.22
CA ILE A 152 -6.94 -17.74 2.29
C ILE A 152 -6.55 -18.26 3.68
N ALA A 153 -5.42 -17.79 4.22
CA ALA A 153 -4.97 -18.19 5.56
C ALA A 153 -5.97 -17.75 6.64
N PHE A 154 -6.55 -16.56 6.51
CA PHE A 154 -7.62 -16.08 7.38
C PHE A 154 -8.85 -16.99 7.30
N LEU A 155 -9.33 -17.29 6.09
CA LEU A 155 -10.49 -18.15 5.88
C LEU A 155 -10.28 -19.54 6.50
N TRP A 156 -9.09 -20.13 6.33
CA TRP A 156 -8.79 -21.43 6.93
C TRP A 156 -8.78 -21.38 8.45
N ARG A 157 -8.27 -20.29 9.05
CA ARG A 157 -8.29 -20.15 10.51
C ARG A 157 -9.66 -19.77 11.07
N ALA A 158 -10.55 -19.22 10.26
CA ALA A 158 -11.88 -18.75 10.66
C ALA A 158 -12.96 -19.84 10.61
N LEU A 159 -12.68 -20.96 9.93
CA LEU A 159 -13.51 -22.17 9.85
C LEU A 159 -13.09 -23.18 10.92
#